data_AF-A0A1F3IT22-F1
#
_entry.id   AF-A0A1F3IT22-F1
#
_cell.length_a   1.000
_cell.length_b   1.000
_cell.length_c   1.000
_cell.angle_alpha   90.00
_cell.angle_beta   90.00
_cell.angle_gamma   90.00
#
_symmetry.space_group_name_H-M   'P 1'
#
loop_
_entity.id
_entity.type
_entity.pdbx_description
1 polymer ?
#
loop_
_entity_poly.entity_id
_entity_poly.type
_entity_poly.pdbx_seq_one_letter_code
_entity_poly.pdbx_strand_id
1 'polypeptide(L)'
;MNIYELWPELNWIEDKDLREKTAKTWELALEKSVLTEKDLNTIPFTLLCGPDLKVTFMDHKRSVVHIAKASAEKCNDFYHGELPINMDVLIAGAILADVGKLLEYVLDANGKAIQGSYGKYLRHPFSGVSLAEQCGVPADVCHIIATHAGEGDLVKRTVEAYIVHHADFMTFEPFKDRLKV
;
A
#
# COMPACT_ATOMS: atom_id res chain seq x y z
N MET A 1 7.52 0.44 19.26
CA MET A 1 7.45 0.33 17.79
C MET A 1 7.72 1.71 17.25
N ASN A 2 8.72 1.84 16.38
CA ASN A 2 9.00 3.11 15.74
C ASN A 2 8.49 3.04 14.31
N ILE A 3 7.33 3.65 14.03
CA ILE A 3 6.72 3.55 12.70
C ILE A 3 7.63 4.12 11.60
N TYR A 4 8.54 5.03 11.94
CA TYR A 4 9.52 5.61 11.01
C TYR A 4 10.70 4.66 10.70
N GLU A 5 10.91 3.61 11.50
CA GLU A 5 11.86 2.53 11.15
C GLU A 5 11.23 1.58 10.13
N LEU A 6 9.94 1.27 10.30
CA LEU A 6 9.17 0.48 9.32
C LEU A 6 8.97 1.23 8.01
N TRP A 7 8.65 2.53 8.10
CA TRP A 7 8.40 3.44 6.98
C TRP A 7 9.28 4.70 7.03
N PRO A 8 10.58 4.59 6.70
CA PRO A 8 11.44 5.77 6.55
C PRO A 8 10.91 6.78 5.52
N GLU A 9 10.19 6.29 4.51
CA GLU A 9 9.55 7.07 3.44
C GLU A 9 8.49 8.06 3.95
N LEU A 10 7.99 7.90 5.18
CA LEU A 10 7.12 8.92 5.81
C LEU A 10 7.81 10.30 5.83
N ASN A 11 9.14 10.34 5.99
CA ASN A 11 9.90 11.60 6.01
C ASN A 11 9.92 12.33 4.66
N TRP A 12 9.46 11.69 3.58
CA TRP A 12 9.38 12.29 2.25
C TRP A 12 8.09 13.08 2.04
N ILE A 13 7.09 12.90 2.92
CA ILE A 13 5.87 13.71 2.93
C ILE A 13 6.21 15.05 3.60
N GLU A 14 6.10 16.13 2.84
CA GLU A 14 6.44 17.49 3.29
C GLU A 14 5.36 18.08 4.20
N ASP A 15 4.08 17.85 3.86
CA ASP A 15 2.94 18.17 4.72
C ASP A 15 3.01 17.35 6.02
N LYS A 16 3.30 18.05 7.11
CA LYS A 16 3.46 17.46 8.44
C LYS A 16 2.17 16.83 8.94
N ASP A 17 1.02 17.43 8.68
CA ASP A 17 -0.27 16.91 9.14
C ASP A 17 -0.61 15.62 8.38
N LEU A 18 -0.45 15.61 7.05
CA LEU A 18 -0.65 14.40 6.26
C LEU A 18 0.31 13.28 6.66
N ARG A 19 1.58 13.60 6.91
CA ARG A 19 2.58 12.64 7.37
C ARG A 19 2.20 12.00 8.70
N GLU A 20 1.78 12.82 9.67
CA GLU A 20 1.35 12.32 10.98
C GLU A 20 0.10 11.44 10.89
N LYS A 21 -0.85 11.81 10.04
CA LYS A 21 -2.07 11.00 9.81
C LYS A 21 -1.73 9.66 9.14
N THR A 22 -0.84 9.68 8.16
CA THR A 22 -0.34 8.48 7.48
C THR A 22 0.35 7.53 8.46
N ALA A 23 1.20 8.06 9.34
CA ALA A 23 1.84 7.28 10.40
C ALA A 23 0.81 6.67 11.37
N LYS A 24 -0.14 7.49 11.85
CA LYS A 24 -1.22 7.05 12.76
C LYS A 24 -2.08 5.96 12.15
N THR A 25 -2.34 5.98 10.84
CA THR A 25 -3.11 4.92 10.16
C THR A 25 -2.41 3.57 10.25
N TRP A 26 -1.08 3.54 10.05
CA TRP A 26 -0.30 2.32 10.21
C TRP A 26 -0.20 1.85 11.67
N GLU A 27 -0.04 2.78 12.61
CA GLU A 27 -0.05 2.47 14.05
C GLU A 27 -1.38 1.83 14.46
N LEU A 28 -2.51 2.41 14.04
CA LEU A 28 -3.84 1.89 14.31
C LEU A 28 -4.08 0.52 13.65
N ALA A 29 -3.57 0.32 12.43
CA ALA A 29 -3.68 -0.95 11.74
C ALA A 29 -2.91 -2.06 12.48
N LEU A 30 -1.70 -1.76 12.96
CA LEU A 30 -0.87 -2.67 13.75
C LEU A 30 -1.50 -2.98 15.10
N GLU A 31 -2.09 -1.98 15.79
CA GLU A 31 -2.83 -2.21 17.04
C GLU A 31 -4.00 -3.18 16.86
N LYS A 32 -4.67 -3.14 15.71
CA LYS A 32 -5.81 -4.02 15.38
C LYS A 32 -5.40 -5.36 14.77
N SER A 33 -4.15 -5.53 14.39
CA SER A 33 -3.68 -6.73 13.70
C SER A 33 -3.21 -7.81 14.67
N VAL A 34 -3.27 -9.06 14.22
CA VAL A 34 -2.50 -10.15 14.84
C VAL A 34 -1.04 -10.17 14.39
N LEU A 35 -0.72 -9.45 13.31
CA LEU A 35 0.62 -9.34 12.74
C LEU A 35 1.42 -8.27 13.48
N THR A 36 2.68 -8.57 13.71
CA THR A 36 3.67 -7.63 14.24
C THR A 36 4.52 -7.03 13.12
N GLU A 37 5.26 -5.96 13.43
CA GLU A 37 6.27 -5.38 12.53
C GLU A 37 7.28 -6.42 12.02
N LYS A 38 7.67 -7.37 12.87
CA LYS A 38 8.57 -8.45 12.50
C LYS A 38 7.94 -9.39 11.48
N ASP A 39 6.65 -9.69 11.64
CA ASP A 39 5.92 -10.54 10.71
C ASP A 39 5.87 -9.89 9.32
N LEU A 40 5.66 -8.58 9.22
CA LEU A 40 5.67 -7.86 7.93
C LEU A 40 7.00 -7.95 7.17
N ASN A 41 8.11 -8.20 7.87
CA ASN A 41 9.43 -8.42 7.28
C ASN A 41 9.73 -9.91 7.02
N THR A 42 8.74 -10.80 7.12
CA THR A 42 8.92 -12.25 6.91
C THR A 42 7.80 -12.89 6.09
N ILE A 43 6.56 -12.44 6.24
CA ILE A 43 5.44 -12.94 5.45
C ILE A 43 5.58 -12.50 3.99
N PRO A 44 5.09 -13.29 3.02
CA PRO A 44 5.12 -12.89 1.62
C PRO A 44 4.18 -11.71 1.37
N PHE A 45 4.52 -10.85 0.40
CA PHE A 45 3.69 -9.69 0.06
C PHE A 45 2.31 -10.03 -0.52
N THR A 46 2.16 -11.27 -1.02
CA THR A 46 0.92 -11.77 -1.61
C THR A 46 0.73 -13.24 -1.28
N LEU A 47 -0.52 -13.62 -1.02
CA LEU A 47 -0.92 -15.01 -0.81
C LEU A 47 -1.08 -15.79 -2.13
N LEU A 48 -0.87 -15.12 -3.28
CA LEU A 48 -1.21 -15.65 -4.61
C LEU A 48 -0.02 -16.22 -5.40
N CYS A 49 1.22 -16.02 -4.94
CA CYS A 49 2.43 -16.36 -5.72
C CYS A 49 3.20 -17.59 -5.22
N GLY A 50 2.53 -18.48 -4.48
CA GLY A 50 3.11 -19.74 -3.99
C GLY A 50 3.96 -19.59 -2.72
N PRO A 51 4.36 -20.71 -2.08
CA PRO A 51 4.98 -20.72 -0.76
C PRO A 51 6.46 -20.28 -0.74
N ASP A 52 7.17 -20.33 -1.87
CA ASP A 52 8.64 -20.10 -1.92
C ASP A 52 9.03 -18.63 -2.17
N LEU A 53 8.06 -17.72 -2.07
CA LEU A 53 8.28 -16.30 -2.33
C LEU A 53 9.14 -15.66 -1.23
N LYS A 54 10.33 -15.19 -1.61
CA LYS A 54 11.29 -14.53 -0.69
C LYS A 54 11.05 -13.03 -0.53
N VAL A 55 10.28 -12.42 -1.42
CA VAL A 55 9.95 -11.00 -1.34
C VAL A 55 8.92 -10.82 -0.22
N THR A 56 9.34 -10.13 0.83
CA THR A 56 8.51 -9.91 2.01
C THR A 56 7.44 -8.86 1.73
N PHE A 57 6.45 -8.77 2.62
CA PHE A 57 5.44 -7.73 2.56
C PHE A 57 6.09 -6.33 2.52
N MET A 58 7.02 -6.04 3.43
CA MET A 58 7.67 -4.74 3.44
C MET A 58 8.60 -4.50 2.26
N ASP A 59 9.30 -5.52 1.73
CA ASP A 59 10.11 -5.36 0.51
C ASP A 59 9.26 -4.84 -0.65
N HIS A 60 8.12 -5.48 -0.90
CA HIS A 60 7.23 -5.09 -1.99
C HIS A 60 6.61 -3.71 -1.73
N LYS A 61 6.06 -3.47 -0.54
CA LYS A 61 5.37 -2.20 -0.24
C LYS A 61 6.30 -0.99 -0.29
N ARG A 62 7.52 -1.10 0.24
CA ARG A 62 8.52 -0.03 0.07
C ARG A 62 8.93 0.12 -1.39
N SER A 63 9.10 -0.97 -2.14
CA SER A 63 9.41 -0.87 -3.57
C SER A 63 8.33 -0.11 -4.37
N VAL A 64 7.04 -0.32 -4.05
CA VAL A 64 5.93 0.40 -4.68
C VAL A 64 6.02 1.91 -4.42
N VAL A 65 6.30 2.32 -3.17
CA VAL A 65 6.47 3.75 -2.85
C VAL A 65 7.62 4.37 -3.64
N HIS A 66 8.76 3.69 -3.74
CA HIS A 66 9.92 4.17 -4.48
C HIS A 66 9.66 4.27 -5.99
N ILE A 67 9.03 3.24 -6.58
CA ILE A 67 8.70 3.22 -8.01
C ILE A 67 7.66 4.29 -8.33
N ALA A 68 6.63 4.44 -7.50
CA ALA A 68 5.61 5.47 -7.68
C ALA A 68 6.24 6.88 -7.63
N LYS A 69 7.08 7.15 -6.62
CA LYS A 69 7.80 8.43 -6.48
C LYS A 69 8.68 8.72 -7.71
N ALA A 70 9.51 7.76 -8.13
CA ALA A 70 10.40 7.94 -9.28
C ALA A 70 9.61 8.16 -10.58
N SER A 71 8.50 7.46 -10.77
CA SER A 71 7.62 7.63 -11.93
C SER A 71 6.98 9.01 -11.94
N ALA A 72 6.49 9.48 -10.79
CA ALA A 72 5.90 10.79 -10.64
C ALA A 72 6.91 11.92 -10.90
N GLU A 73 8.13 11.80 -10.39
CA GLU A 73 9.22 12.74 -10.67
C GLU A 73 9.50 12.84 -12.18
N LYS A 74 9.58 11.71 -12.89
CA LYS A 74 9.77 11.74 -14.35
C LYS A 74 8.59 12.37 -15.08
N CYS A 75 7.36 12.10 -14.67
CA CYS A 75 6.19 12.76 -15.26
C CYS A 75 6.25 14.28 -15.07
N ASN A 76 6.58 14.75 -13.87
CA ASN A 76 6.75 16.18 -13.58
C ASN A 76 7.91 16.81 -14.39
N ASP A 77 9.01 16.08 -14.62
CA ASP A 77 10.16 16.56 -15.42
C ASP A 77 9.81 16.75 -16.90
N PHE A 78 9.06 15.80 -17.49
CA PHE A 78 8.87 15.72 -18.94
C PHE A 78 7.57 16.35 -19.45
N TYR A 79 6.51 16.38 -18.65
CA TYR A 79 5.17 16.70 -19.15
C TYR A 79 4.81 18.19 -19.04
N HIS A 80 5.79 19.06 -18.79
CA HIS A 80 5.65 20.52 -18.88
C HIS A 80 4.44 21.09 -18.10
N GLY A 81 4.03 20.43 -17.01
CA GLY A 81 2.90 20.83 -16.17
C GLY A 81 1.51 20.40 -16.66
N GLU A 82 1.39 19.68 -17.77
CA GLU A 82 0.10 19.18 -18.31
C GLU A 82 -0.47 18.02 -17.48
N LEU A 83 0.39 17.30 -16.74
CA LEU A 83 0.01 16.22 -15.84
C LEU A 83 0.59 16.49 -14.44
N PRO A 84 0.05 17.47 -13.70
CA PRO A 84 0.55 17.80 -12.38
C PRO A 84 0.28 16.66 -11.41
N ILE A 85 1.29 16.32 -10.61
CA ILE A 85 1.21 15.24 -9.63
C ILE A 85 1.54 15.80 -8.26
N ASN A 86 0.63 15.58 -7.30
CA ASN A 86 0.88 15.92 -5.90
C ASN A 86 1.73 14.81 -5.24
N MET A 87 3.00 15.11 -4.96
CA MET A 87 3.95 14.15 -4.41
C MET A 87 3.56 13.68 -3.00
N ASP A 88 3.04 14.55 -2.15
CA ASP A 88 2.64 14.20 -0.78
C ASP A 88 1.44 13.24 -0.79
N VAL A 89 0.43 13.53 -1.62
CA VAL A 89 -0.75 12.68 -1.80
C VAL A 89 -0.36 11.32 -2.40
N LEU A 90 0.52 11.31 -3.41
CA LEU A 90 1.02 10.10 -4.04
C LEU A 90 1.80 9.22 -3.05
N ILE A 91 2.74 9.80 -2.30
CA ILE A 91 3.58 9.05 -1.34
C ILE A 91 2.72 8.52 -0.19
N ALA A 92 1.83 9.35 0.39
CA ALA A 92 0.91 8.91 1.43
C ALA A 92 -0.02 7.79 0.92
N GLY A 93 -0.58 7.94 -0.28
CA GLY A 93 -1.43 6.93 -0.91
C GLY A 93 -0.68 5.62 -1.18
N ALA A 94 0.56 5.68 -1.65
CA ALA A 94 1.40 4.50 -1.87
C ALA A 94 1.73 3.76 -0.56
N ILE A 95 2.04 4.50 0.51
CA ILE A 95 2.31 3.94 1.84
C ILE A 95 1.05 3.25 2.41
N LEU A 96 -0.14 3.82 2.16
CA LEU A 96 -1.40 3.34 2.74
C LEU A 96 -2.16 2.35 1.87
N ALA A 97 -1.81 2.19 0.59
CA ALA A 97 -2.58 1.38 -0.38
C ALA A 97 -2.98 0.01 0.16
N ASP A 98 -2.06 -0.66 0.85
CA ASP A 98 -2.22 -2.02 1.36
C ASP A 98 -2.33 -2.12 2.89
N VAL A 99 -2.51 -1.00 3.61
CA VAL A 99 -2.57 -0.98 5.08
C VAL A 99 -3.71 -1.86 5.62
N GLY A 100 -4.81 -1.97 4.85
CA GLY A 100 -5.95 -2.83 5.18
C GLY A 100 -5.62 -4.33 5.21
N LYS A 101 -4.49 -4.77 4.63
CA LYS A 101 -4.06 -6.18 4.68
C LYS A 101 -3.74 -6.63 6.11
N LEU A 102 -3.41 -5.71 7.01
CA LEU A 102 -3.19 -6.01 8.43
C LEU A 102 -4.47 -6.50 9.13
N LEU A 103 -5.64 -6.16 8.61
CA LEU A 103 -6.94 -6.66 9.09
C LEU A 103 -7.42 -7.85 8.25
N GLU A 104 -6.94 -7.98 7.01
CA GLU A 104 -7.27 -9.07 6.10
C GLU A 104 -6.53 -10.37 6.47
N TYR A 105 -5.27 -10.26 6.90
CA TYR A 105 -4.38 -11.41 7.13
C TYR A 105 -4.37 -11.84 8.59
N VAL A 106 -4.32 -13.15 8.80
CA VAL A 106 -4.10 -13.79 10.09
C VAL A 106 -3.03 -14.87 9.98
N LEU A 107 -2.47 -15.31 11.10
CA LEU A 107 -1.55 -16.44 11.14
C LEU A 107 -2.31 -17.73 11.48
N ASP A 108 -2.03 -18.81 10.73
CA ASP A 108 -2.54 -20.14 11.06
C ASP A 108 -1.77 -20.79 12.22
N ALA A 109 -2.15 -22.02 12.59
CA ALA A 109 -1.52 -22.77 13.68
C ALA A 109 -0.01 -23.04 13.49
N ASN A 110 0.49 -22.92 12.26
CA ASN A 110 1.90 -23.09 11.91
C ASN A 110 2.63 -21.74 11.72
N GLY A 111 1.97 -20.61 12.01
CA GLY A 111 2.53 -19.28 11.83
C GLY A 111 2.53 -18.81 10.36
N LYS A 112 1.76 -19.44 9.46
CA LYS A 112 1.67 -19.01 8.06
C LYS A 112 0.57 -17.96 7.88
N ALA A 113 0.88 -16.89 7.17
CA ALA A 113 -0.11 -15.88 6.79
C ALA A 113 -1.18 -16.47 5.84
N ILE A 114 -2.45 -16.26 6.20
CA ILE A 114 -3.64 -16.65 5.44
C ILE A 114 -4.68 -15.53 5.48
N GLN A 115 -5.68 -15.60 4.59
CA GLN A 115 -6.82 -14.68 4.66
C GLN A 115 -7.76 -15.06 5.83
N GLY A 116 -7.94 -14.12 6.76
CA GLY A 116 -8.86 -14.26 7.90
C GLY A 116 -10.33 -14.12 7.50
N SER A 117 -11.24 -14.37 8.46
CA SER A 117 -12.69 -14.22 8.23
C SER A 117 -13.07 -12.79 7.88
N TYR A 118 -12.50 -11.80 8.58
CA TYR A 118 -12.71 -10.38 8.27
C TYR A 118 -12.36 -10.07 6.81
N GLY A 119 -11.19 -10.53 6.36
CA GLY A 119 -10.72 -10.35 5.00
C GLY A 119 -11.60 -10.96 3.91
N LYS A 120 -12.35 -12.03 4.24
CA LYS A 120 -13.32 -12.63 3.32
C LYS A 120 -14.58 -11.78 3.16
N TYR A 121 -14.97 -11.03 4.19
CA TYR A 121 -16.10 -10.12 4.15
C TYR A 121 -15.72 -8.73 3.59
N LEU A 122 -14.54 -8.23 3.97
CA LEU A 122 -14.08 -6.89 3.63
C LEU A 122 -12.61 -6.90 3.21
N ARG A 123 -12.37 -6.61 1.93
CA ARG A 123 -11.02 -6.55 1.35
C ARG A 123 -10.23 -5.34 1.81
N HIS A 124 -8.91 -5.45 1.74
CA HIS A 124 -7.96 -4.40 2.15
C HIS A 124 -8.18 -3.00 1.56
N PRO A 125 -8.71 -2.78 0.33
CA PRO A 125 -8.97 -1.41 -0.12
C PRO A 125 -10.04 -0.73 0.75
N PHE A 126 -11.09 -1.45 1.11
CA PHE A 126 -12.18 -0.91 1.94
C PHE A 126 -11.77 -0.75 3.40
N SER A 127 -11.12 -1.76 4.00
CA SER A 127 -10.65 -1.65 5.38
C SER A 127 -9.52 -0.62 5.52
N GLY A 128 -8.68 -0.46 4.49
CA GLY A 128 -7.65 0.57 4.41
C GLY A 128 -8.25 1.99 4.42
N VAL A 129 -9.27 2.25 3.59
CA VAL A 129 -10.00 3.52 3.62
C VAL A 129 -10.62 3.78 4.98
N SER A 130 -11.26 2.76 5.57
CA SER A 130 -11.88 2.90 6.90
C SER A 130 -10.88 3.27 7.99
N LEU A 131 -9.65 2.73 7.96
CA LEU A 131 -8.57 3.09 8.87
C LEU A 131 -8.06 4.51 8.61
N ALA A 132 -7.86 4.86 7.34
CA ALA A 132 -7.36 6.17 6.93
C ALA A 132 -8.32 7.30 7.34
N GLU A 133 -9.63 7.12 7.11
CA GLU A 133 -10.64 8.10 7.52
C GLU A 133 -10.72 8.26 9.05
N GLN A 134 -10.57 7.19 9.83
CA GLN A 134 -10.51 7.27 11.30
C GLN A 134 -9.32 8.13 11.79
N CYS A 135 -8.23 8.16 11.02
CA CYS A 135 -7.06 8.98 11.31
C CYS A 135 -7.12 10.38 10.69
N GLY A 136 -8.21 10.72 9.98
CA GLY A 136 -8.39 12.03 9.34
C GLY A 136 -7.57 12.23 8.06
N VAL A 137 -7.14 11.14 7.41
CA VAL A 137 -6.50 11.17 6.09
C VAL A 137 -7.48 11.75 5.06
N PRO A 138 -7.05 12.70 4.20
CA PRO A 138 -7.94 13.36 3.25
C PRO A 138 -8.44 12.41 2.14
N ALA A 139 -9.55 12.82 1.50
CA ALA A 139 -10.29 11.99 0.56
C ALA A 139 -9.51 11.63 -0.71
N ASP A 140 -8.58 12.46 -1.15
CA ASP A 140 -7.69 12.22 -2.29
C ASP A 140 -6.70 11.09 -2.04
N VAL A 141 -6.13 11.01 -0.83
CA VAL A 141 -5.30 9.88 -0.40
C VAL A 141 -6.15 8.63 -0.20
N CYS A 142 -7.33 8.75 0.43
CA CYS A 142 -8.28 7.64 0.56
C CYS A 142 -8.71 7.09 -0.81
N HIS A 143 -8.83 7.95 -1.83
CA HIS A 143 -9.16 7.53 -3.18
C HIS A 143 -8.08 6.62 -3.78
N ILE A 144 -6.79 6.89 -3.53
CA ILE A 144 -5.71 6.00 -3.94
C ILE A 144 -5.87 4.63 -3.28
N ILE A 145 -6.11 4.59 -1.96
CA ILE A 145 -6.32 3.33 -1.23
C ILE A 145 -7.51 2.56 -1.82
N ALA A 146 -8.63 3.23 -2.08
CA ALA A 146 -9.84 2.62 -2.62
C ALA A 146 -9.65 2.04 -4.03
N THR A 147 -8.76 2.64 -4.84
CA THR A 147 -8.71 2.39 -6.29
C THR A 147 -7.38 1.83 -6.81
N HIS A 148 -6.38 1.62 -5.95
CA HIS A 148 -5.09 1.04 -6.39
C HIS A 148 -5.22 -0.41 -6.89
N ALA A 149 -6.23 -1.15 -6.43
CA ALA A 149 -6.50 -2.54 -6.82
C ALA A 149 -7.63 -2.64 -7.86
N GLY A 150 -8.17 -3.84 -8.07
CA GLY A 150 -9.23 -4.11 -9.06
C GLY A 150 -10.55 -3.36 -8.80
N GLU A 151 -10.81 -2.94 -7.55
CA GLU A 151 -11.91 -2.04 -7.21
C GLU A 151 -11.87 -0.74 -8.03
N GLY A 152 -10.67 -0.26 -8.36
CA GLY A 152 -10.47 0.93 -9.17
C GLY A 152 -10.92 0.78 -10.63
N ASP A 153 -11.10 -0.45 -11.14
CA ASP A 153 -11.54 -0.67 -12.54
C ASP A 153 -13.02 -0.33 -12.75
N LEU A 154 -13.77 -0.17 -11.65
CA LEU A 154 -15.18 0.20 -11.66
C LEU A 154 -15.38 1.73 -11.57
N VAL A 155 -14.31 2.50 -11.38
CA VAL A 155 -14.35 3.96 -11.19
C VAL A 155 -13.22 4.65 -11.95
N LYS A 156 -13.14 5.97 -11.87
CA LYS A 156 -11.99 6.72 -12.41
C LYS A 156 -10.93 6.86 -11.31
N ARG A 157 -9.69 6.55 -11.65
CA ARG A 157 -8.50 6.83 -10.83
C ARG A 157 -8.04 8.26 -11.03
N THR A 158 -7.56 8.90 -9.95
CA THR A 158 -6.73 10.12 -10.05
C THR A 158 -5.39 9.79 -10.73
N VAL A 159 -4.62 10.83 -11.10
CA VAL A 159 -3.28 10.66 -11.68
C VAL A 159 -2.39 9.87 -10.72
N GLU A 160 -2.42 10.24 -9.44
CA GLU A 160 -1.66 9.58 -8.38
C GLU A 160 -2.08 8.11 -8.23
N ALA A 161 -3.39 7.84 -8.25
CA ALA A 161 -3.90 6.48 -8.14
C ALA A 161 -3.51 5.60 -9.35
N TYR A 162 -3.44 6.16 -10.57
CA TYR A 162 -2.90 5.43 -11.72
C TYR A 162 -1.43 5.06 -11.53
N ILE A 163 -0.61 5.98 -11.04
CA ILE A 163 0.82 5.73 -10.82
C ILE A 163 1.00 4.66 -9.74
N VAL A 164 0.27 4.75 -8.63
CA VAL A 164 0.33 3.77 -7.53
C VAL A 164 -0.17 2.40 -7.98
N HIS A 165 -1.29 2.34 -8.70
CA HIS A 165 -1.81 1.10 -9.30
C HIS A 165 -0.76 0.45 -10.20
N HIS A 166 -0.18 1.19 -11.13
CA HIS A 166 0.80 0.62 -12.05
C HIS A 166 2.11 0.24 -11.35
N ALA A 167 2.58 0.99 -10.36
CA ALA A 167 3.75 0.62 -9.57
C ALA A 167 3.54 -0.71 -8.82
N ASP A 168 2.34 -0.91 -8.25
CA ASP A 168 1.97 -2.15 -7.56
C ASP A 168 1.80 -3.32 -8.54
N PHE A 169 1.01 -3.15 -9.59
CA PHE A 169 0.70 -4.24 -10.51
C PHE A 169 1.88 -4.62 -11.41
N MET A 170 2.72 -3.67 -11.84
CA MET A 170 3.92 -4.00 -12.61
C MET A 170 4.94 -4.82 -11.80
N THR A 171 4.90 -4.74 -10.47
CA THR A 171 5.76 -5.51 -9.56
C THR A 171 5.08 -6.74 -8.96
N PHE A 172 3.78 -6.93 -9.20
CA PHE A 172 3.00 -8.09 -8.79
C PHE A 172 2.68 -9.06 -9.95
N GLU A 173 2.13 -8.57 -11.06
CA GLU A 173 1.66 -9.40 -12.17
C GLU A 173 2.75 -10.31 -12.75
N PRO A 174 4.02 -9.88 -12.92
CA PRO A 174 5.06 -10.78 -13.38
C PRO A 174 5.35 -11.92 -12.40
N PHE A 175 5.13 -11.74 -11.09
CA PHE A 175 5.25 -12.86 -10.16
C PHE A 175 4.17 -13.91 -10.39
N LYS A 176 2.94 -13.45 -10.65
CA LYS A 176 1.75 -14.28 -10.75
C LYS A 176 1.59 -14.94 -12.12
N ASP A 177 1.70 -14.16 -13.20
CA ASP A 177 1.15 -14.50 -14.51
C ASP A 177 2.18 -14.43 -15.67
N ARG A 178 3.48 -14.21 -15.38
CA ARG A 178 4.51 -14.17 -16.46
C ARG A 178 4.57 -15.47 -17.24
N LEU A 179 4.88 -15.34 -18.54
CA LEU A 179 5.16 -16.47 -19.41
C LEU A 179 6.31 -17.33 -18.84
N LYS A 180 6.10 -18.65 -18.79
CA LYS A 180 7.09 -19.65 -18.42
C LYS A 180 7.28 -20.58 -19.62
N VAL A 181 8.50 -20.63 -20.16
CA VAL A 181 8.90 -21.50 -21.26
C VAL A 181 9.93 -22.48 -20.74
#